data_AF-A0A060YS71-F1
#
_entry.id   AF-A0A060YS71-F1
#
_cell.length_a   1.000
_cell.length_b   1.000
_cell.length_c   1.000
_cell.angle_alpha   90.00
_cell.angle_beta   90.00
_cell.angle_gamma   90.00
#
_symmetry.space_group_name_H-M   'P 1'
#
loop_
_entity.id
_entity.type
_entity.pdbx_description
1 polymer ?
#
loop_
_entity_poly.entity_id
_entity_poly.type
_entity_poly.pdbx_seq_one_letter_code
_entity_poly.pdbx_strand_id
1 'polypeptide(L)'
;MRPPGGVDIPETMANRARGESVLLERIGKNTVSIALFLVQKALLSHRKDQNSSATKRLLEEAVVLIEKAEVEERKLFSSSGPSERKERGGEEERNARPPPSPILLSRTYHSMTFTPAPYALEEQVCWYHIYAREAEGINLKVRLGDSNLVGTGDEVPASGERLLRVDCLEPNQKYVFAVAAYNAGGKLVGNAIGETTRPLLASLPLPLLTTWAHLAQAAYQTGQHALAKRACSELWSHFNQPKGLQEPGATLEGLAQTKLRLETLQRSSPLLLHLFLSSILMQTEIHIQEGALFCDTLSDGGPLIWGQEARLAECERMLVAIDLALWLNDSSAALQAVVGCYGLLAPLMFHQIPAEPVVQVLMKCLAVLTEISGVVKQKRSATTSESLLHMIACITYYVAKALRTLEKHRLAATVIEQGKKVLRDILETVQGPSKPLPVEPDGVCTAL
;
A
#
# COMPACT_ATOMS: atom_id res chain seq x y z
N MET A 1 24.03 -54.69 -20.99
CA MET A 1 24.08 -53.22 -21.09
C MET A 1 22.94 -52.65 -20.27
N ARG A 2 23.22 -52.05 -19.11
CA ARG A 2 22.24 -51.30 -18.31
C ARG A 2 22.10 -49.88 -18.89
N PRO A 3 20.91 -49.26 -18.85
CA PRO A 3 20.77 -47.87 -19.26
C PRO A 3 21.49 -46.94 -18.26
N PRO A 4 21.98 -45.78 -18.71
CA PRO A 4 22.77 -44.89 -17.86
C PRO A 4 21.88 -44.10 -16.90
N GLY A 5 22.30 -44.09 -15.64
CA GLY A 5 22.18 -43.03 -14.63
C GLY A 5 20.91 -42.19 -14.62
N GLY A 6 19.96 -42.56 -13.76
CA GLY A 6 19.03 -41.59 -13.19
C GLY A 6 19.84 -40.55 -12.43
N VAL A 7 19.61 -39.27 -12.74
CA VAL A 7 20.17 -38.15 -11.99
C VAL A 7 19.51 -38.18 -10.62
N ASP A 8 20.25 -38.59 -9.59
CA ASP A 8 19.80 -38.51 -8.20
C ASP A 8 19.63 -37.04 -7.83
N ILE A 9 18.40 -36.55 -7.90
CA ILE A 9 18.03 -35.25 -7.36
C ILE A 9 18.17 -35.35 -5.84
N PRO A 10 19.00 -34.52 -5.19
CA PRO A 10 19.17 -34.58 -3.74
C PRO A 10 17.81 -34.52 -3.03
N GLU A 11 17.56 -35.41 -2.05
CA GLU A 11 16.25 -35.52 -1.35
C GLU A 11 15.72 -34.17 -0.83
N THR A 12 16.62 -33.24 -0.48
CA THR A 12 16.28 -31.87 -0.05
C THR A 12 15.71 -30.99 -1.18
N MET A 13 16.16 -31.17 -2.42
CA MET A 13 15.58 -30.50 -3.60
C MET A 13 14.24 -31.14 -3.99
N ALA A 14 14.12 -32.47 -3.89
CA ALA A 14 12.88 -33.19 -4.15
C ALA A 14 11.77 -32.82 -3.15
N ASN A 15 12.10 -32.67 -1.86
CA ASN A 15 11.16 -32.26 -0.82
C ASN A 15 10.71 -30.80 -0.98
N ARG A 16 11.58 -29.91 -1.47
CA ARG A 16 11.22 -28.50 -1.77
C ARG A 16 10.34 -28.36 -2.99
N ALA A 17 10.67 -29.05 -4.08
CA ALA A 17 9.84 -29.08 -5.27
C ALA A 17 8.42 -29.63 -4.97
N ARG A 18 8.35 -30.63 -4.07
CA ARG A 18 7.07 -31.14 -3.54
C ARG A 18 6.32 -30.08 -2.74
N GLY A 19 7.00 -29.33 -1.87
CA GLY A 19 6.39 -28.23 -1.10
C GLY A 19 5.86 -27.09 -1.97
N GLU A 20 6.61 -26.69 -3.01
CA GLU A 20 6.14 -25.68 -3.98
C GLU A 20 4.91 -26.15 -4.76
N SER A 21 4.90 -27.41 -5.21
CA SER A 21 3.76 -27.99 -5.93
C SER A 21 2.49 -28.00 -5.08
N VAL A 22 2.60 -28.39 -3.80
CA VAL A 22 1.46 -28.40 -2.87
C VAL A 22 0.92 -26.99 -2.62
N LEU A 23 1.81 -25.99 -2.49
CA LEU A 23 1.39 -24.59 -2.35
C LEU A 23 0.67 -24.08 -3.59
N LEU A 24 1.20 -24.37 -4.78
CA LEU A 24 0.59 -23.97 -6.04
C LEU A 24 -0.78 -24.63 -6.25
N GLU A 25 -0.92 -25.90 -5.89
CA GLU A 25 -2.20 -26.61 -5.90
C GLU A 25 -3.22 -25.92 -4.98
N ARG A 26 -2.83 -25.55 -3.76
CA ARG A 26 -3.70 -24.82 -2.81
C ARG A 26 -4.05 -23.41 -3.27
N ILE A 27 -3.13 -22.73 -3.95
CA ILE A 27 -3.33 -21.39 -4.51
C ILE A 27 -4.35 -21.43 -5.66
N GLY A 28 -4.40 -22.52 -6.43
CA GLY A 28 -5.36 -22.72 -7.50
C GLY A 28 -5.33 -21.61 -8.54
N LYS A 29 -6.50 -21.08 -8.92
CA LYS A 29 -6.66 -20.06 -9.97
C LYS A 29 -6.51 -18.62 -9.43
N ASN A 30 -6.07 -18.45 -8.19
CA ASN A 30 -5.95 -17.13 -7.56
C ASN A 30 -4.69 -16.39 -8.02
N THR A 31 -4.87 -15.51 -8.99
CA THR A 31 -3.80 -14.74 -9.63
C THR A 31 -2.98 -13.89 -8.64
N VAL A 32 -3.61 -13.30 -7.62
CA VAL A 32 -2.90 -12.47 -6.62
C VAL A 32 -2.04 -13.34 -5.70
N SER A 33 -2.56 -14.50 -5.29
CA SER A 33 -1.80 -15.46 -4.49
C SER A 33 -0.63 -16.07 -5.28
N ILE A 34 -0.79 -16.32 -6.59
CA ILE A 34 0.32 -16.73 -7.47
C ILE A 34 1.37 -15.61 -7.53
N ALA A 35 0.96 -14.34 -7.70
CA ALA A 35 1.89 -13.22 -7.71
C ALA A 35 2.70 -13.13 -6.39
N LEU A 36 2.04 -13.24 -5.24
CA LEU A 36 2.70 -13.27 -3.93
C LEU A 36 3.67 -14.45 -3.79
N PHE A 37 3.29 -15.62 -4.30
CA PHE A 37 4.19 -16.78 -4.34
C PHE A 37 5.46 -16.48 -5.15
N LEU A 38 5.32 -15.88 -6.35
CA LEU A 38 6.46 -15.50 -7.18
C LEU A 38 7.36 -14.45 -6.50
N VAL A 39 6.76 -13.46 -5.82
CA VAL A 39 7.48 -12.44 -5.04
C VAL A 39 8.32 -13.09 -3.93
N GLN A 40 7.73 -14.00 -3.15
CA GLN A 40 8.47 -14.71 -2.09
C GLN A 40 9.53 -15.65 -2.67
N LYS A 41 9.23 -16.31 -3.79
CA LYS A 41 10.19 -17.16 -4.51
C LYS A 41 11.39 -16.36 -5.02
N ALA A 42 11.18 -15.14 -5.51
CA ALA A 42 12.24 -14.24 -5.96
C ALA A 42 13.17 -13.87 -4.78
N LEU A 43 12.60 -13.47 -3.63
CA LEU A 43 13.36 -13.18 -2.41
C LEU A 43 14.22 -14.37 -1.94
N LEU A 44 13.63 -15.56 -1.89
CA LEU A 44 14.31 -16.78 -1.43
C LEU A 44 15.38 -17.24 -2.42
N SER A 45 15.15 -17.07 -3.72
CA SER A 45 16.11 -17.41 -4.77
C SER A 45 17.33 -16.48 -4.69
N HIS A 46 17.09 -15.17 -4.55
CA HIS A 46 18.16 -14.17 -4.45
C HIS A 46 19.09 -14.38 -3.25
N ARG A 47 18.55 -14.83 -2.11
CA ARG A 47 19.36 -15.15 -0.92
C ARG A 47 20.30 -16.35 -1.13
N LYS A 48 19.98 -17.25 -2.06
CA LYS A 48 20.77 -18.46 -2.34
C LYS A 48 21.77 -18.22 -3.47
N ASP A 49 21.33 -17.50 -4.49
CA ASP A 49 22.08 -17.16 -5.68
C ASP A 49 21.74 -15.72 -6.05
N GLN A 50 22.74 -14.84 -6.05
CA GLN A 50 22.58 -13.41 -6.35
C GLN A 50 22.31 -13.15 -7.85
N ASN A 51 21.83 -14.17 -8.59
CA ASN A 51 21.43 -14.06 -9.97
C ASN A 51 20.25 -13.08 -10.14
N SER A 52 20.61 -11.84 -10.50
CA SER A 52 19.69 -10.74 -10.75
C SER A 52 18.68 -11.04 -11.86
N SER A 53 19.06 -11.82 -12.89
CA SER A 53 18.21 -12.05 -14.07
C SER A 53 17.00 -12.95 -13.79
N ALA A 54 17.19 -14.03 -13.04
CA ALA A 54 16.10 -14.93 -12.66
C ALA A 54 15.15 -14.27 -11.66
N THR A 55 15.71 -13.54 -10.70
CA THR A 55 14.96 -12.76 -9.70
C THR A 55 14.08 -11.72 -10.39
N LYS A 56 14.65 -10.96 -11.33
CA LYS A 56 13.91 -9.96 -12.12
C LYS A 56 12.75 -10.57 -12.90
N ARG A 57 12.95 -11.71 -13.58
CA ARG A 57 11.88 -12.40 -14.34
C ARG A 57 10.70 -12.80 -13.45
N LEU A 58 10.96 -13.36 -12.26
CA LEU A 58 9.90 -13.73 -11.31
C LEU A 58 9.08 -12.51 -10.85
N LEU A 59 9.75 -11.39 -10.60
CA LEU A 59 9.09 -10.15 -10.18
C LEU A 59 8.30 -9.51 -11.33
N GLU A 60 8.82 -9.54 -12.57
CA GLU A 60 8.09 -9.07 -13.76
C GLU A 60 6.84 -9.91 -14.05
N GLU A 61 6.93 -11.24 -13.88
CA GLU A 61 5.78 -12.12 -14.00
C GLU A 61 4.74 -11.83 -12.90
N ALA A 62 5.18 -11.58 -11.66
CA ALA A 62 4.30 -11.18 -10.57
C ALA A 62 3.56 -9.87 -10.89
N VAL A 63 4.24 -8.88 -11.49
CA VAL A 63 3.61 -7.64 -11.94
C VAL A 63 2.47 -7.90 -12.93
N VAL A 64 2.70 -8.70 -13.97
CA VAL A 64 1.68 -9.02 -14.97
C VAL A 64 0.45 -9.66 -14.34
N LEU A 65 0.65 -10.54 -13.36
CA LEU A 65 -0.43 -11.17 -12.62
C LEU A 65 -1.22 -10.16 -11.76
N ILE A 66 -0.53 -9.25 -11.08
CA ILE A 66 -1.18 -8.19 -10.29
C ILE A 66 -2.03 -7.30 -11.20
N GLU A 67 -1.47 -6.81 -12.31
CA GLU A 67 -2.19 -5.95 -13.27
C GLU A 67 -3.40 -6.65 -13.88
N LYS A 68 -3.25 -7.94 -14.20
CA LYS A 68 -4.38 -8.75 -14.67
C LYS A 68 -5.49 -8.81 -13.63
N ALA A 69 -5.14 -9.04 -12.36
CA ALA A 69 -6.11 -9.05 -11.27
C ALA A 69 -6.78 -7.69 -11.07
N GLU A 70 -6.05 -6.58 -11.17
CA GLU A 70 -6.62 -5.23 -11.10
C GLU A 70 -7.64 -4.97 -12.22
N VAL A 71 -7.33 -5.39 -13.44
CA VAL A 71 -8.25 -5.27 -14.57
C VAL A 71 -9.50 -6.13 -14.37
N GLU A 72 -9.35 -7.35 -13.85
CA GLU A 72 -10.48 -8.23 -13.51
C GLU A 72 -11.38 -7.60 -12.43
N GLU A 73 -10.79 -7.05 -11.36
CA GLU A 73 -11.52 -6.38 -10.27
C GLU A 73 -12.20 -5.08 -10.71
N ARG A 74 -11.52 -4.23 -11.46
CA ARG A 74 -12.09 -2.97 -11.97
C ARG A 74 -13.28 -3.24 -12.90
N LYS A 75 -13.19 -4.30 -13.71
CA LYS A 75 -14.28 -4.75 -14.58
C LYS A 75 -15.49 -5.24 -13.76
N LEU A 76 -15.26 -5.98 -12.69
CA LEU A 76 -16.31 -6.48 -11.78
C LEU A 76 -17.04 -5.32 -11.08
N PHE A 77 -16.28 -4.34 -10.60
CA PHE A 77 -16.83 -3.13 -9.98
C PHE A 77 -17.59 -2.25 -10.98
N SER A 78 -17.11 -2.13 -12.21
CA SER A 78 -17.79 -1.33 -13.24
C SER A 78 -19.09 -1.99 -13.72
N SER A 79 -19.18 -3.32 -13.69
CA SER A 79 -20.39 -4.07 -14.07
C SER A 79 -21.49 -4.09 -13.01
N SER A 80 -21.22 -3.64 -11.79
CA SER A 80 -22.19 -3.59 -10.69
C SER A 80 -22.93 -2.25 -10.58
N GLY A 81 -22.59 -1.25 -11.40
CA GLY A 81 -23.37 -0.01 -11.52
C GLY A 81 -24.61 -0.16 -12.40
N PRO A 82 -25.65 0.69 -12.24
CA PRO A 82 -26.81 0.70 -13.12
C PRO A 82 -26.35 1.04 -14.55
N SER A 83 -26.22 0.02 -15.39
CA SER A 83 -25.93 0.22 -16.80
C SER A 83 -27.22 0.70 -17.46
N GLU A 84 -27.28 1.99 -17.77
CA GLU A 84 -28.20 2.53 -18.77
C GLU A 84 -27.83 1.93 -20.14
N ARG A 85 -28.15 0.65 -20.35
CA ARG A 85 -28.07 0.04 -21.67
C ARG A 85 -29.12 0.76 -22.53
N LYS A 86 -28.65 1.69 -23.36
CA LYS A 86 -29.48 2.37 -24.38
C LYS A 86 -30.38 1.35 -25.06
N GLU A 87 -31.68 1.55 -24.90
CA GLU A 87 -32.73 0.71 -25.46
C GLU A 87 -32.66 0.71 -26.99
N ARG A 88 -31.83 -0.15 -27.57
CA ARG A 88 -31.84 -0.42 -29.01
C ARG A 88 -32.51 -1.78 -29.21
N GLY A 89 -33.74 -1.74 -29.72
CA GLY A 89 -34.57 -2.91 -30.03
C GLY A 89 -36.06 -2.54 -30.06
N GLY A 90 -36.80 -3.08 -31.03
CA GLY A 90 -38.26 -2.93 -31.14
C GLY A 90 -39.01 -3.63 -29.99
N GLU A 91 -40.30 -3.35 -29.83
CA GLU A 91 -41.15 -3.86 -28.73
C GLU A 91 -41.20 -5.40 -28.65
N GLU A 92 -41.18 -6.11 -29.78
CA GLU A 92 -41.16 -7.58 -29.82
C GLU A 92 -39.85 -8.17 -29.28
N GLU A 93 -38.70 -7.52 -29.53
CA GLU A 93 -37.43 -7.94 -28.93
C GLU A 93 -37.38 -7.66 -27.42
N ARG A 94 -38.10 -6.65 -26.92
CA ARG A 94 -38.15 -6.35 -25.48
C ARG A 94 -38.91 -7.43 -24.71
N ASN A 95 -40.00 -7.95 -25.28
CA ASN A 95 -40.85 -8.98 -24.67
C ASN A 95 -40.25 -10.40 -24.66
N ALA A 96 -39.15 -10.64 -25.37
CA ALA A 96 -38.51 -11.95 -25.48
C ALA A 96 -37.07 -11.99 -24.96
N ARG A 97 -36.55 -10.89 -24.39
CA ARG A 97 -35.17 -10.84 -23.89
C ARG A 97 -35.07 -11.59 -22.57
N PRO A 98 -34.07 -12.48 -22.39
CA PRO A 98 -33.83 -13.12 -21.11
C PRO A 98 -33.28 -12.13 -20.08
N PRO A 99 -33.30 -12.48 -18.78
CA PRO A 99 -32.74 -11.62 -17.73
C PRO A 99 -31.26 -11.26 -17.97
N PRO A 100 -30.79 -10.06 -17.61
CA PRO A 100 -29.37 -9.76 -17.62
C PRO A 100 -28.59 -10.58 -16.58
N SER A 101 -27.26 -10.54 -16.68
CA SER A 101 -26.40 -11.26 -15.73
C SER A 101 -26.56 -10.68 -14.31
N PRO A 102 -26.57 -11.53 -13.26
CA PRO A 102 -26.76 -11.09 -11.90
C PRO A 102 -25.66 -10.15 -11.40
N ILE A 103 -26.01 -9.26 -10.47
CA ILE A 103 -25.08 -8.34 -9.83
C ILE A 103 -24.51 -9.02 -8.58
N LEU A 104 -23.18 -9.17 -8.52
CA LEU A 104 -22.49 -9.70 -7.35
C LEU A 104 -22.55 -8.68 -6.21
N LEU A 105 -23.09 -9.10 -5.06
CA LEU A 105 -23.15 -8.29 -3.84
C LEU A 105 -21.98 -8.59 -2.90
N SER A 106 -21.67 -9.87 -2.71
CA SER A 106 -20.58 -10.31 -1.84
C SER A 106 -20.01 -11.63 -2.31
N ARG A 107 -18.71 -11.85 -2.05
CA ARG A 107 -18.03 -13.11 -2.29
C ARG A 107 -17.10 -13.46 -1.13
N THR A 108 -17.03 -14.75 -0.83
CA THR A 108 -16.08 -15.36 0.10
C THR A 108 -15.32 -16.48 -0.61
N TYR A 109 -14.49 -17.21 0.13
CA TYR A 109 -13.80 -18.39 -0.40
C TYR A 109 -14.73 -19.60 -0.62
N HIS A 110 -15.96 -19.58 -0.08
CA HIS A 110 -16.89 -20.71 -0.15
C HIS A 110 -18.32 -20.34 -0.56
N SER A 111 -18.60 -19.06 -0.81
CA SER A 111 -19.93 -18.60 -1.16
C SER A 111 -19.91 -17.32 -1.97
N MET A 112 -20.95 -17.11 -2.77
CA MET A 112 -21.22 -15.85 -3.45
C MET A 112 -22.70 -15.50 -3.33
N THR A 113 -22.99 -14.22 -3.17
CA THR A 113 -24.35 -13.70 -3.06
C THR A 113 -24.58 -12.65 -4.12
N PHE A 114 -25.72 -12.75 -4.78
CA PHE A 114 -26.12 -11.93 -5.91
C PHE A 114 -27.49 -11.33 -5.69
N THR A 115 -27.80 -10.30 -6.48
CA THR A 115 -29.17 -9.86 -6.75
C THR A 115 -29.43 -9.94 -8.25
N PRO A 116 -30.67 -10.22 -8.68
CA PRO A 116 -31.06 -10.00 -10.06
C PRO A 116 -30.71 -8.58 -10.50
N ALA A 117 -30.19 -8.43 -11.72
CA ALA A 117 -30.01 -7.13 -12.35
C ALA A 117 -31.39 -6.56 -12.79
N PRO A 118 -31.52 -5.22 -12.92
CA PRO A 118 -32.73 -4.60 -13.43
C PRO A 118 -33.19 -5.24 -14.75
N TYR A 119 -34.46 -5.65 -14.82
CA TYR A 119 -34.98 -6.42 -15.93
C TYR A 119 -36.24 -5.78 -16.53
N ALA A 120 -36.31 -5.70 -17.86
CA ALA A 120 -37.43 -5.03 -18.54
C ALA A 120 -38.79 -5.69 -18.29
N LEU A 121 -38.83 -7.00 -18.01
CA LEU A 121 -40.05 -7.76 -17.77
C LEU A 121 -40.25 -8.08 -16.28
N GLU A 122 -39.62 -7.33 -15.39
CA GLU A 122 -39.61 -7.57 -13.94
C GLU A 122 -41.02 -7.64 -13.33
N GLU A 123 -41.97 -6.86 -13.84
CA GLU A 123 -43.38 -6.89 -13.39
C GLU A 123 -44.07 -8.26 -13.60
N GLN A 124 -43.58 -9.06 -14.54
CA GLN A 124 -44.10 -10.41 -14.83
C GLN A 124 -43.42 -11.50 -13.99
N VAL A 125 -42.36 -11.14 -13.25
CA VAL A 125 -41.55 -12.10 -12.49
C VAL A 125 -42.13 -12.27 -11.10
N CYS A 126 -42.37 -13.52 -10.72
CA CYS A 126 -42.76 -13.91 -9.36
C CYS A 126 -41.59 -14.56 -8.62
N TRP A 127 -40.69 -15.25 -9.32
CA TRP A 127 -39.58 -16.00 -8.74
C TRP A 127 -38.31 -15.87 -9.57
N TYR A 128 -37.16 -15.89 -8.92
CA TYR A 128 -35.85 -15.97 -9.51
C TYR A 128 -35.13 -17.22 -9.04
N HIS A 129 -34.42 -17.87 -9.95
CA HIS A 129 -33.53 -18.99 -9.64
C HIS A 129 -32.14 -18.64 -10.15
N ILE A 130 -31.13 -18.91 -9.33
CA ILE A 130 -29.72 -18.81 -9.76
C ILE A 130 -29.21 -20.18 -10.19
N TYR A 131 -28.44 -20.19 -11.26
CA TYR A 131 -27.73 -21.35 -11.77
C TYR A 131 -26.25 -21.02 -11.86
N ALA A 132 -25.41 -22.02 -11.64
CA ALA A 132 -23.98 -21.82 -11.58
C ALA A 132 -23.21 -23.08 -11.96
N ARG A 133 -22.04 -22.87 -12.54
CA ARG A 133 -21.10 -23.93 -12.86
C ARG A 133 -19.67 -23.43 -12.73
N GLU A 134 -18.75 -24.37 -12.63
CA GLU A 134 -17.34 -24.07 -12.75
C GLU A 134 -17.00 -23.51 -14.13
N ALA A 135 -16.15 -22.49 -14.13
CA ALA A 135 -15.67 -21.81 -15.33
C ALA A 135 -14.51 -22.61 -15.95
N GLU A 136 -14.83 -23.76 -16.53
CA GLU A 136 -13.86 -24.65 -17.20
C GLU A 136 -14.16 -24.86 -18.68
N GLY A 137 -13.10 -24.97 -19.48
CA GLY A 137 -13.18 -25.15 -20.92
C GLY A 137 -13.58 -23.89 -21.69
N ILE A 138 -14.01 -24.09 -22.94
CA ILE A 138 -14.30 -23.00 -23.89
C ILE A 138 -15.76 -22.52 -23.77
N ASN A 139 -16.68 -23.40 -23.35
CA ASN A 139 -18.10 -23.06 -23.22
C ASN A 139 -18.44 -22.67 -21.79
N LEU A 140 -18.45 -21.35 -21.55
CA LEU A 140 -18.75 -20.77 -20.25
C LEU A 140 -20.24 -20.46 -20.05
N LYS A 141 -21.14 -20.88 -20.95
CA LYS A 141 -22.57 -20.54 -20.86
C LYS A 141 -23.27 -21.39 -19.80
N VAL A 142 -23.90 -20.74 -18.84
CA VAL A 142 -24.76 -21.39 -17.83
C VAL A 142 -26.08 -21.81 -18.47
N ARG A 143 -26.61 -22.95 -18.03
CA ARG A 143 -27.82 -23.61 -18.52
C ARG A 143 -28.74 -23.93 -17.35
N LEU A 144 -30.03 -24.16 -17.62
CA LEU A 144 -31.03 -24.53 -16.62
C LEU A 144 -30.74 -25.85 -15.89
N GLY A 145 -29.87 -26.70 -16.45
CA GLY A 145 -29.41 -27.93 -15.80
C GLY A 145 -28.17 -27.76 -14.91
N ASP A 146 -27.58 -26.56 -14.86
CA ASP A 146 -26.40 -26.27 -14.01
C ASP A 146 -26.87 -25.96 -12.57
N SER A 147 -27.50 -26.94 -11.92
CA SER A 147 -28.09 -26.84 -10.58
C SER A 147 -27.41 -27.77 -9.56
N ASN A 148 -26.13 -28.09 -9.78
CA ASN A 148 -25.38 -29.05 -8.95
C ASN A 148 -24.75 -28.41 -7.71
N LEU A 149 -24.70 -27.08 -7.64
CA LEU A 149 -24.10 -26.34 -6.53
C LEU A 149 -25.15 -26.00 -5.47
N VAL A 150 -24.74 -25.94 -4.21
CA VAL A 150 -25.66 -25.63 -3.11
C VAL A 150 -26.22 -24.21 -3.30
N GLY A 151 -27.54 -24.06 -3.21
CA GLY A 151 -28.24 -22.79 -3.45
C GLY A 151 -28.64 -22.54 -4.90
N THR A 152 -28.21 -23.38 -5.86
CA THR A 152 -28.66 -23.28 -7.25
C THR A 152 -30.00 -23.99 -7.46
N GLY A 153 -30.86 -23.38 -8.27
CA GLY A 153 -32.21 -23.89 -8.51
C GLY A 153 -33.24 -23.56 -7.43
N ASP A 154 -32.83 -22.95 -6.31
CA ASP A 154 -33.74 -22.52 -5.24
C ASP A 154 -34.66 -21.38 -5.71
N GLU A 155 -35.92 -21.41 -5.26
CA GLU A 155 -36.93 -20.40 -5.54
C GLU A 155 -36.77 -19.17 -4.64
N VAL A 156 -36.41 -18.03 -5.21
CA VAL A 156 -36.35 -16.75 -4.49
C VAL A 156 -37.46 -15.81 -4.97
N PRO A 157 -38.37 -15.35 -4.09
CA PRO A 157 -39.45 -14.45 -4.49
C PRO A 157 -38.93 -13.14 -5.10
N ALA A 158 -39.61 -12.65 -6.13
CA ALA A 158 -39.35 -11.33 -6.73
C ALA A 158 -39.81 -10.17 -5.83
N SER A 159 -40.68 -10.45 -4.86
CA SER A 159 -41.11 -9.49 -3.83
C SER A 159 -40.19 -9.56 -2.61
N GLY A 160 -39.74 -8.41 -2.10
CA GLY A 160 -38.85 -8.33 -0.93
C GLY A 160 -37.36 -8.39 -1.27
N GLU A 161 -36.56 -9.00 -0.38
CA GLU A 161 -35.11 -9.15 -0.54
C GLU A 161 -34.79 -10.26 -1.55
N ARG A 162 -34.17 -9.89 -2.67
CA ARG A 162 -33.89 -10.79 -3.80
C ARG A 162 -32.47 -11.36 -3.74
N LEU A 163 -32.11 -11.96 -2.61
CA LEU A 163 -30.76 -12.48 -2.38
C LEU A 163 -30.62 -13.91 -2.92
N LEU A 164 -29.80 -14.03 -3.96
CA LEU A 164 -29.48 -15.30 -4.62
C LEU A 164 -28.11 -15.76 -4.13
N ARG A 165 -28.07 -16.77 -3.27
CA ARG A 165 -26.83 -17.24 -2.64
C ARG A 165 -26.45 -18.62 -3.17
N VAL A 166 -25.18 -18.78 -3.52
CA VAL A 166 -24.57 -20.06 -3.88
C VAL A 166 -23.47 -20.36 -2.86
N ASP A 167 -23.54 -21.52 -2.22
CA ASP A 167 -22.66 -21.95 -1.13
C ASP A 167 -21.82 -23.18 -1.54
N CYS A 168 -20.91 -23.58 -0.65
CA CYS A 168 -20.01 -24.72 -0.81
C CYS A 168 -19.15 -24.64 -2.09
N LEU A 169 -18.75 -23.43 -2.48
CA LEU A 169 -17.80 -23.21 -3.57
C LEU A 169 -16.40 -23.66 -3.16
N GLU A 170 -15.64 -24.19 -4.12
CA GLU A 170 -14.24 -24.52 -3.89
C GLU A 170 -13.37 -23.25 -3.83
N PRO A 171 -12.55 -23.06 -2.78
CA PRO A 171 -11.65 -21.92 -2.68
C PRO A 171 -10.72 -21.79 -3.87
N ASN A 172 -10.52 -20.56 -4.34
CA ASN A 172 -9.66 -20.23 -5.48
C ASN A 172 -10.06 -20.90 -6.81
N GLN A 173 -11.28 -21.43 -6.92
CA GLN A 173 -11.87 -21.88 -8.19
C GLN A 173 -12.69 -20.74 -8.82
N LYS A 174 -12.79 -20.73 -10.15
CA LYS A 174 -13.60 -19.75 -10.90
C LYS A 174 -14.95 -20.34 -11.27
N TYR A 175 -16.01 -19.55 -11.11
CA TYR A 175 -17.40 -19.93 -11.39
C TYR A 175 -18.07 -18.89 -12.28
N VAL A 176 -19.10 -19.31 -13.01
CA VAL A 176 -19.98 -18.45 -13.80
C VAL A 176 -21.43 -18.67 -13.37
N PHE A 177 -22.22 -17.60 -13.40
CA PHE A 177 -23.58 -17.57 -12.85
C PHE A 177 -24.56 -17.00 -13.86
N ALA A 178 -25.82 -17.43 -13.80
CA ALA A 178 -26.91 -16.82 -14.54
C ALA A 178 -28.20 -16.93 -13.73
N VAL A 179 -29.15 -16.03 -14.00
CA VAL A 179 -30.45 -16.02 -13.34
C VAL A 179 -31.54 -16.35 -14.34
N ALA A 180 -32.46 -17.22 -13.95
CA ALA A 180 -33.71 -17.42 -14.66
C ALA A 180 -34.84 -16.74 -13.87
N ALA A 181 -35.77 -16.13 -14.59
CA ALA A 181 -36.94 -15.47 -14.04
C ALA A 181 -38.19 -16.28 -14.41
N TYR A 182 -39.10 -16.45 -13.46
CA TYR A 182 -40.32 -17.24 -13.63
C TYR A 182 -41.56 -16.45 -13.22
N ASN A 183 -42.65 -16.66 -13.93
CA ASN A 183 -43.96 -16.10 -13.59
C ASN A 183 -44.70 -16.98 -12.57
N ALA A 184 -45.90 -16.56 -12.16
CA ALA A 184 -46.74 -17.29 -11.20
C ALA A 184 -47.13 -18.71 -11.67
N GLY A 185 -47.11 -18.97 -12.98
CA GLY A 185 -47.38 -20.29 -13.56
C GLY A 185 -46.15 -21.19 -13.69
N GLY A 186 -44.99 -20.77 -13.18
CA GLY A 186 -43.74 -21.54 -13.28
C GLY A 186 -43.12 -21.53 -14.69
N LYS A 187 -43.54 -20.63 -15.58
CA LYS A 187 -42.97 -20.47 -16.92
C LYS A 187 -41.88 -19.40 -16.91
N LEU A 188 -40.81 -19.65 -17.68
CA LEU A 188 -39.73 -18.69 -17.88
C LEU A 188 -40.25 -17.37 -18.48
N VAL A 189 -39.90 -16.27 -17.84
CA VAL A 189 -40.05 -14.90 -18.35
C VAL A 189 -38.83 -14.60 -19.23
N GLY A 190 -39.07 -14.18 -20.48
CA GLY A 190 -38.00 -13.97 -21.46
C GLY A 190 -37.52 -15.23 -22.20
N ASN A 191 -38.27 -16.33 -22.11
CA ASN A 191 -38.10 -17.58 -22.88
C ASN A 191 -36.73 -18.31 -22.77
N ALA A 192 -35.79 -17.82 -21.96
CA ALA A 192 -34.49 -18.44 -21.76
C ALA A 192 -33.87 -18.07 -20.40
N ILE A 193 -32.86 -18.83 -19.99
CA ILE A 193 -31.97 -18.44 -18.88
C ILE A 193 -31.23 -17.15 -19.23
N GLY A 194 -30.96 -16.34 -18.21
CA GLY A 194 -30.29 -15.04 -18.33
C GLY A 194 -28.87 -15.08 -18.88
N GLU A 195 -28.34 -13.89 -19.14
CA GLU A 195 -26.94 -13.71 -19.52
C GLU A 195 -26.01 -14.28 -18.43
N THR A 196 -24.94 -14.94 -18.87
CA THR A 196 -23.94 -15.49 -17.95
C THR A 196 -22.95 -14.42 -17.49
N THR A 197 -22.62 -14.40 -16.20
CA THR A 197 -21.58 -13.53 -15.65
C THR A 197 -20.21 -13.84 -16.28
N ARG A 198 -19.27 -12.92 -16.12
CA ARG A 198 -17.85 -13.25 -16.31
C ARG A 198 -17.40 -14.25 -15.22
N PRO A 199 -16.33 -15.03 -15.46
CA PRO A 199 -15.78 -15.91 -14.44
C PRO A 199 -15.40 -15.14 -13.16
N LEU A 200 -15.96 -15.53 -12.04
CA LEU A 200 -15.72 -14.97 -10.71
C LEU A 200 -14.91 -15.95 -9.88
N LEU A 201 -13.83 -15.48 -9.26
CA LEU A 201 -13.02 -16.28 -8.35
C LEU A 201 -13.72 -16.39 -6.98
N ALA A 202 -13.85 -17.62 -6.47
CA ALA A 202 -14.24 -17.90 -5.10
C ALA A 202 -13.10 -17.51 -4.14
N SER A 203 -13.05 -16.22 -3.81
CA SER A 203 -12.11 -15.65 -2.87
C SER A 203 -12.72 -14.41 -2.21
N LEU A 204 -12.15 -14.00 -1.07
CA LEU A 204 -12.39 -12.65 -0.57
C LEU A 204 -11.90 -11.59 -1.58
N PRO A 205 -12.41 -10.34 -1.51
CA PRO A 205 -11.83 -9.22 -2.24
C PRO A 205 -10.31 -9.17 -2.07
N LEU A 206 -9.60 -9.19 -3.19
CA LEU A 206 -8.16 -9.42 -3.20
C LEU A 206 -7.41 -8.14 -2.75
N PRO A 207 -6.45 -8.22 -1.81
CA PRO A 207 -5.75 -7.06 -1.27
C PRO A 207 -4.62 -6.59 -2.21
N LEU A 208 -4.99 -6.04 -3.37
CA LEU A 208 -4.07 -5.67 -4.46
C LEU A 208 -2.95 -4.71 -4.02
N LEU A 209 -3.28 -3.68 -3.23
CA LEU A 209 -2.28 -2.72 -2.75
C LEU A 209 -1.25 -3.35 -1.81
N THR A 210 -1.68 -4.29 -0.97
CA THR A 210 -0.76 -5.07 -0.11
C THR A 210 0.18 -5.91 -0.98
N THR A 211 -0.32 -6.47 -2.08
CA THR A 211 0.51 -7.21 -3.03
C THR A 211 1.54 -6.33 -3.73
N TRP A 212 1.16 -5.12 -4.16
CA TRP A 212 2.11 -4.13 -4.67
C TRP A 212 3.18 -3.76 -3.64
N ALA A 213 2.81 -3.58 -2.36
CA ALA A 213 3.79 -3.28 -1.32
C ALA A 213 4.79 -4.42 -1.10
N HIS A 214 4.34 -5.67 -1.08
CA HIS A 214 5.26 -6.81 -0.98
C HIS A 214 6.16 -6.95 -2.20
N LEU A 215 5.65 -6.67 -3.40
CA LEU A 215 6.48 -6.59 -4.61
C LEU A 215 7.53 -5.48 -4.46
N ALA A 216 7.16 -4.29 -3.97
CA ALA A 216 8.09 -3.18 -3.77
C ALA A 216 9.22 -3.56 -2.81
N GLN A 217 8.89 -4.17 -1.67
CA GLN A 217 9.85 -4.65 -0.68
C GLN A 217 10.81 -5.69 -1.27
N ALA A 218 10.28 -6.67 -2.00
CA ALA A 218 11.08 -7.71 -2.62
C ALA A 218 12.01 -7.16 -3.71
N ALA A 219 11.49 -6.27 -4.56
CA ALA A 219 12.26 -5.62 -5.60
C ALA A 219 13.38 -4.75 -5.01
N TYR A 220 13.10 -3.99 -3.95
CA TYR A 220 14.10 -3.18 -3.25
C TYR A 220 15.19 -4.07 -2.62
N GLN A 221 14.82 -5.11 -1.86
CA GLN A 221 15.76 -6.03 -1.20
C GLN A 221 16.65 -6.83 -2.18
N THR A 222 16.25 -6.94 -3.45
CA THR A 222 16.97 -7.68 -4.49
C THR A 222 17.66 -6.76 -5.51
N GLY A 223 17.72 -5.45 -5.24
CA GLY A 223 18.37 -4.46 -6.09
C GLY A 223 17.63 -4.13 -7.39
N GLN A 224 16.37 -4.54 -7.54
CA GLN A 224 15.55 -4.27 -8.73
C GLN A 224 14.83 -2.92 -8.60
N HIS A 225 15.61 -1.83 -8.55
CA HIS A 225 15.12 -0.49 -8.21
C HIS A 225 14.03 0.03 -9.15
N ALA A 226 14.10 -0.26 -10.45
CA ALA A 226 13.07 0.13 -11.41
C ALA A 226 11.69 -0.48 -11.08
N LEU A 227 11.66 -1.77 -10.70
CA LEU A 227 10.44 -2.46 -10.30
C LEU A 227 9.95 -1.96 -8.94
N ALA A 228 10.87 -1.72 -7.99
CA ALA A 228 10.53 -1.16 -6.68
C ALA A 228 9.85 0.21 -6.81
N LYS A 229 10.41 1.13 -7.60
CA LYS A 229 9.83 2.46 -7.85
C LYS A 229 8.47 2.39 -8.53
N ARG A 230 8.30 1.49 -9.51
CA ARG A 230 7.00 1.26 -10.14
C ARG A 230 5.96 0.82 -9.12
N ALA A 231 6.28 -0.20 -8.33
CA ALA A 231 5.38 -0.71 -7.30
C ALA A 231 5.04 0.35 -6.24
N CYS A 232 6.03 1.12 -5.76
CA CYS A 232 5.80 2.24 -4.83
C CYS A 232 4.88 3.31 -5.43
N SER A 233 4.95 3.55 -6.74
CA SER A 233 4.12 4.54 -7.43
C SER A 233 2.64 4.15 -7.42
N GLU A 234 2.32 2.86 -7.49
CA GLU A 234 0.93 2.37 -7.36
C GLU A 234 0.35 2.72 -5.98
N LEU A 235 1.11 2.46 -4.91
CA LEU A 235 0.71 2.85 -3.55
C LEU A 235 0.58 4.37 -3.40
N TRP A 236 1.58 5.12 -3.90
CA TRP A 236 1.57 6.58 -3.88
C TRP A 236 0.32 7.16 -4.56
N SER A 237 -0.03 6.63 -5.75
CA SER A 237 -1.20 7.11 -6.50
C SER A 237 -2.53 6.89 -5.77
N HIS A 238 -2.61 5.82 -4.96
CA HIS A 238 -3.79 5.49 -4.19
C HIS A 238 -4.00 6.46 -3.01
N PHE A 239 -2.92 6.78 -2.30
CA PHE A 239 -2.97 7.58 -1.07
C PHE A 239 -2.82 9.08 -1.30
N ASN A 240 -2.27 9.53 -2.43
CA ASN A 240 -2.02 10.95 -2.68
C ASN A 240 -2.95 11.57 -3.70
N GLN A 241 -3.25 12.86 -3.51
CA GLN A 241 -4.04 13.62 -4.48
C GLN A 241 -3.25 13.86 -5.79
N PRO A 242 -3.89 13.72 -6.97
CA PRO A 242 -3.24 14.08 -8.24
C PRO A 242 -2.90 15.56 -8.25
N LYS A 243 -1.73 15.92 -8.83
CA LYS A 243 -1.25 17.32 -8.91
C LYS A 243 -2.21 18.28 -9.64
N GLY A 244 -3.20 17.78 -10.39
CA GLY A 244 -4.11 18.57 -11.23
C GLY A 244 -5.48 18.94 -10.65
N LEU A 245 -5.82 18.49 -9.43
CA LEU A 245 -7.09 18.84 -8.75
C LEU A 245 -6.90 19.95 -7.70
N GLN A 246 -5.75 20.63 -7.71
CA GLN A 246 -5.49 21.76 -6.83
C GLN A 246 -6.16 23.00 -7.42
N GLU A 247 -7.03 23.65 -6.64
CA GLU A 247 -7.66 24.90 -7.09
C GLU A 247 -6.58 25.95 -7.41
N PRO A 248 -6.69 26.65 -8.56
CA PRO A 248 -5.82 27.77 -8.89
C PRO A 248 -6.11 28.92 -7.90
N GLY A 249 -5.34 28.97 -6.81
CA GLY A 249 -5.54 29.92 -5.72
C GLY A 249 -4.93 29.48 -4.38
N ALA A 250 -4.59 28.19 -4.22
CA ALA A 250 -3.81 27.69 -3.08
C ALA A 250 -2.32 28.05 -3.22
N THR A 251 -2.02 29.32 -3.44
CA THR A 251 -0.68 29.87 -3.54
C THR A 251 -0.33 30.57 -2.24
N LEU A 252 -0.22 29.81 -1.16
CA LEU A 252 0.50 30.13 0.08
C LEU A 252 0.34 28.93 1.03
N GLU A 253 1.38 28.57 1.78
CA GLU A 253 1.30 27.67 2.96
C GLU A 253 1.29 26.15 2.69
N GLY A 254 2.42 25.60 2.22
CA GLY A 254 2.69 24.17 2.46
C GLY A 254 3.80 23.59 1.61
N LEU A 255 4.99 23.38 2.19
CA LEU A 255 6.07 22.60 1.58
C LEU A 255 5.72 21.17 1.15
N ALA A 256 4.55 20.66 1.52
CA ALA A 256 4.07 19.39 0.98
C ALA A 256 2.99 19.72 -0.05
N GLN A 257 3.37 19.85 -1.33
CA GLN A 257 2.42 19.97 -2.43
C GLN A 257 1.54 18.72 -2.57
N THR A 258 1.93 17.60 -1.93
CA THR A 258 1.17 16.35 -1.94
C THR A 258 0.43 16.17 -0.63
N LYS A 259 -0.90 16.27 -0.67
CA LYS A 259 -1.77 15.99 0.47
C LYS A 259 -2.23 14.53 0.42
N LEU A 260 -2.07 13.82 1.54
CA LEU A 260 -2.66 12.50 1.75
C LEU A 260 -4.19 12.59 1.63
N ARG A 261 -4.82 11.59 1.01
CA ARG A 261 -6.28 11.47 0.92
C ARG A 261 -6.83 10.96 2.25
N LEU A 262 -7.36 11.88 3.06
CA LEU A 262 -7.85 11.56 4.42
C LEU A 262 -8.90 10.43 4.43
N GLU A 263 -9.85 10.44 3.50
CA GLU A 263 -10.87 9.38 3.39
C GLU A 263 -10.25 8.00 3.11
N THR A 264 -9.23 7.95 2.24
CA THR A 264 -8.51 6.71 1.94
C THR A 264 -7.76 6.21 3.16
N LEU A 265 -7.12 7.11 3.93
CA LEU A 265 -6.41 6.75 5.16
C LEU A 265 -7.37 6.14 6.19
N GLN A 266 -8.52 6.77 6.43
CA GLN A 266 -9.51 6.31 7.42
C GLN A 266 -10.11 4.94 7.09
N ARG A 267 -10.21 4.60 5.80
CA ARG A 267 -10.77 3.32 5.32
C ARG A 267 -9.72 2.22 5.14
N SER A 268 -8.44 2.55 5.29
CA SER A 268 -7.34 1.61 5.11
C SER A 268 -6.98 0.89 6.40
N SER A 269 -6.51 -0.35 6.28
CA SER A 269 -6.01 -1.09 7.45
C SER A 269 -4.67 -0.51 7.92
N PRO A 270 -4.36 -0.54 9.24
CA PRO A 270 -3.07 -0.11 9.76
C PRO A 270 -1.88 -0.83 9.09
N LEU A 271 -2.05 -2.11 8.75
CA LEU A 271 -1.04 -2.89 8.03
C LEU A 271 -0.72 -2.28 6.66
N LEU A 272 -1.75 -1.92 5.88
CA LEU A 272 -1.56 -1.31 4.56
C LEU A 272 -0.87 0.05 4.68
N LEU A 273 -1.21 0.84 5.71
CA LEU A 273 -0.59 2.13 5.96
C LEU A 273 0.88 2.02 6.35
N HIS A 274 1.27 1.04 7.18
CA HIS A 274 2.68 0.75 7.47
C HIS A 274 3.46 0.30 6.22
N LEU A 275 2.83 -0.51 5.37
CA LEU A 275 3.41 -0.92 4.09
C LEU A 275 3.60 0.29 3.15
N PHE A 276 2.63 1.20 3.11
CA PHE A 276 2.74 2.44 2.35
C PHE A 276 3.88 3.33 2.90
N LEU A 277 3.96 3.53 4.22
CA LEU A 277 5.06 4.26 4.86
C LEU A 277 6.43 3.68 4.48
N SER A 278 6.56 2.35 4.56
CA SER A 278 7.79 1.65 4.16
C SER A 278 8.12 1.90 2.68
N SER A 279 7.12 1.94 1.80
CA SER A 279 7.31 2.23 0.38
C SER A 279 7.86 3.64 0.11
N ILE A 280 7.42 4.64 0.89
CA ILE A 280 7.93 6.01 0.79
C ILE A 280 9.41 6.06 1.17
N LEU A 281 9.78 5.41 2.28
CA LEU A 281 11.17 5.34 2.75
C LEU A 281 12.08 4.62 1.74
N MET A 282 11.66 3.44 1.24
CA MET A 282 12.43 2.68 0.24
C MET A 282 12.61 3.48 -1.06
N GLN A 283 11.55 4.11 -1.57
CA GLN A 283 11.65 4.88 -2.81
C GLN A 283 12.58 6.09 -2.67
N THR A 284 12.54 6.75 -1.51
CA THR A 284 13.42 7.90 -1.21
C THR A 284 14.88 7.45 -1.16
N GLU A 285 15.17 6.31 -0.53
CA GLU A 285 16.52 5.78 -0.49
C GLU A 285 17.06 5.40 -1.88
N ILE A 286 16.23 4.80 -2.72
CA ILE A 286 16.58 4.54 -4.13
C ILE A 286 16.96 5.84 -4.84
N HIS A 287 16.17 6.90 -4.70
CA HIS A 287 16.45 8.20 -5.34
C HIS A 287 17.72 8.85 -4.79
N ILE A 288 18.00 8.74 -3.49
CA ILE A 288 19.25 9.23 -2.90
C ILE A 288 20.45 8.52 -3.51
N GLN A 289 20.39 7.20 -3.65
CA GLN A 289 21.47 6.41 -4.23
C GLN A 289 21.66 6.70 -5.72
N GLU A 290 20.58 6.72 -6.50
CA GLU A 290 20.64 6.97 -7.96
C GLU A 290 21.05 8.41 -8.30
N GLY A 291 20.64 9.38 -7.48
CA GLY A 291 20.97 10.80 -7.65
C GLY A 291 22.21 11.26 -6.88
N ALA A 292 22.95 10.34 -6.26
CA ALA A 292 24.13 10.64 -5.43
C ALA A 292 23.89 11.76 -4.38
N LEU A 293 22.70 11.79 -3.76
CA LEU A 293 22.26 12.87 -2.86
C LEU A 293 22.78 12.68 -1.41
N PHE A 294 24.00 12.18 -1.26
CA PHE A 294 24.59 11.86 0.04
C PHE A 294 24.86 13.11 0.88
N CYS A 295 24.96 12.95 2.21
CA CYS A 295 25.09 14.05 3.16
C CYS A 295 26.49 14.72 3.16
N ASP A 296 27.47 14.09 2.53
CA ASP A 296 28.85 14.56 2.38
C ASP A 296 29.12 15.26 1.03
N THR A 297 28.15 15.22 0.11
CA THR A 297 28.33 15.65 -1.27
C THR A 297 27.36 16.78 -1.60
N LEU A 298 27.86 17.99 -1.91
CA LEU A 298 26.99 19.11 -2.28
C LEU A 298 26.38 18.95 -3.69
N SER A 299 27.19 18.48 -4.65
CA SER A 299 26.79 18.22 -6.04
C SER A 299 27.70 17.16 -6.66
N ASP A 300 27.15 16.35 -7.55
CA ASP A 300 27.80 15.27 -8.31
C ASP A 300 28.43 15.72 -9.65
N GLY A 301 28.72 17.03 -9.79
CA GLY A 301 29.33 17.62 -10.99
C GLY A 301 28.37 18.36 -11.92
N GLY A 302 27.06 18.34 -11.65
CA GLY A 302 26.06 19.19 -12.29
C GLY A 302 25.93 20.60 -11.68
N PRO A 303 25.08 21.48 -12.25
CA PRO A 303 24.75 22.76 -11.63
C PRO A 303 24.09 22.56 -10.27
N LEU A 304 24.55 23.33 -9.27
CA LEU A 304 24.11 23.26 -7.87
C LEU A 304 22.58 23.31 -7.69
N ILE A 305 21.88 24.06 -8.55
CA ILE A 305 20.42 24.22 -8.48
C ILE A 305 19.68 22.89 -8.64
N TRP A 306 20.15 21.99 -9.50
CA TRP A 306 19.49 20.70 -9.73
C TRP A 306 19.64 19.77 -8.54
N GLY A 307 20.82 19.76 -7.91
CA GLY A 307 21.04 19.02 -6.67
C GLY A 307 20.17 19.54 -5.53
N GLN A 308 19.98 20.86 -5.43
CA GLN A 308 19.08 21.48 -4.45
C GLN A 308 17.62 21.09 -4.69
N GLU A 309 17.14 21.19 -5.93
CA GLU A 309 15.77 20.80 -6.30
C GLU A 309 15.50 19.32 -6.03
N ALA A 310 16.45 18.43 -6.38
CA ALA A 310 16.34 17.00 -6.12
C ALA A 310 16.27 16.71 -4.61
N ARG A 311 17.14 17.32 -3.79
CA ARG A 311 17.11 17.19 -2.33
C ARG A 311 15.80 17.67 -1.73
N LEU A 312 15.28 18.80 -2.21
CA LEU A 312 14.00 19.34 -1.75
C LEU A 312 12.84 18.43 -2.16
N ALA A 313 12.82 17.90 -3.38
CA ALA A 313 11.79 16.95 -3.81
C ALA A 313 11.74 15.69 -2.94
N GLU A 314 12.90 15.15 -2.56
CA GLU A 314 12.96 14.03 -1.61
C GLU A 314 12.55 14.43 -0.19
N CYS A 315 12.85 15.67 0.24
CA CYS A 315 12.34 16.20 1.51
C CYS A 315 10.82 16.31 1.51
N GLU A 316 10.19 16.76 0.42
CA GLU A 316 8.71 16.82 0.33
C GLU A 316 8.10 15.42 0.49
N ARG A 317 8.70 14.40 -0.13
CA ARG A 317 8.30 13.00 0.03
C ARG A 317 8.46 12.52 1.47
N MET A 318 9.57 12.88 2.14
CA MET A 318 9.78 12.57 3.56
C MET A 318 8.82 13.31 4.50
N LEU A 319 8.39 14.52 4.18
CA LEU A 319 7.35 15.21 4.95
C LEU A 319 6.02 14.42 4.92
N VAL A 320 5.67 13.82 3.77
CA VAL A 320 4.51 12.91 3.70
C VAL A 320 4.71 11.67 4.58
N ALA A 321 5.92 11.12 4.63
CA ALA A 321 6.25 10.00 5.53
C ALA A 321 6.12 10.39 7.01
N ILE A 322 6.53 11.61 7.39
CA ILE A 322 6.34 12.13 8.75
C ILE A 322 4.86 12.21 9.09
N ASP A 323 4.04 12.84 8.24
CA ASP A 323 2.61 13.00 8.49
C ASP A 323 1.92 11.63 8.66
N LEU A 324 2.26 10.67 7.81
CA LEU A 324 1.75 9.29 7.90
C LEU A 324 2.26 8.55 9.13
N ALA A 325 3.52 8.73 9.53
CA ALA A 325 4.08 8.11 10.72
C ALA A 325 3.43 8.65 11.99
N LEU A 326 3.20 9.97 12.08
CA LEU A 326 2.45 10.59 13.18
C LEU A 326 1.00 10.08 13.22
N TRP A 327 0.34 9.95 12.06
CA TRP A 327 -1.00 9.34 11.98
C TRP A 327 -1.04 7.91 12.53
N LEU A 328 0.01 7.12 12.28
CA LEU A 328 0.15 5.75 12.79
C LEU A 328 0.64 5.67 14.24
N ASN A 329 0.91 6.82 14.88
CA ASN A 329 1.63 6.90 16.16
C ASN A 329 3.00 6.19 16.15
N ASP A 330 3.62 6.06 14.98
CA ASP A 330 4.96 5.47 14.81
C ASP A 330 6.03 6.57 14.92
N SER A 331 6.32 6.95 16.16
CA SER A 331 7.33 7.97 16.46
C SER A 331 8.75 7.57 16.01
N SER A 332 9.04 6.27 15.86
CA SER A 332 10.34 5.80 15.36
C SER A 332 10.47 6.08 13.87
N ALA A 333 9.44 5.76 13.09
CA ALA A 333 9.43 6.06 11.66
C ALA A 333 9.38 7.57 11.39
N ALA A 334 8.66 8.35 12.22
CA ALA A 334 8.68 9.81 12.14
C ALA A 334 10.10 10.36 12.35
N LEU A 335 10.82 9.85 13.35
CA LEU A 335 12.23 10.24 13.56
C LEU A 335 13.12 9.82 12.39
N GLN A 336 12.94 8.62 11.83
CA GLN A 336 13.70 8.16 10.68
C GLN A 336 13.52 9.10 9.48
N ALA A 337 12.29 9.54 9.19
CA ALA A 337 12.02 10.48 8.12
C ALA A 337 12.63 11.88 8.41
N VAL A 338 12.60 12.35 9.66
CA VAL A 338 13.30 13.60 10.07
C VAL A 338 14.81 13.50 9.85
N VAL A 339 15.43 12.38 10.24
CA VAL A 339 16.86 12.14 10.00
C VAL A 339 17.15 12.10 8.50
N GLY A 340 16.24 11.54 7.68
CA GLY A 340 16.30 11.58 6.23
C GLY A 340 16.30 13.01 5.67
N CYS A 341 15.37 13.86 6.11
CA CYS A 341 15.35 15.28 5.74
C CYS A 341 16.65 15.99 6.15
N TYR A 342 17.15 15.75 7.36
CA TYR A 342 18.42 16.32 7.80
C TYR A 342 19.59 15.88 6.91
N GLY A 343 19.71 14.59 6.62
CA GLY A 343 20.77 14.05 5.76
C GLY A 343 20.75 14.66 4.36
N LEU A 344 19.56 14.85 3.78
CA LEU A 344 19.39 15.52 2.49
C LEU A 344 19.80 16.99 2.51
N LEU A 345 19.60 17.70 3.63
CA LEU A 345 19.83 19.14 3.73
C LEU A 345 21.17 19.51 4.39
N ALA A 346 21.87 18.56 5.01
CA ALA A 346 23.13 18.79 5.70
C ALA A 346 24.21 19.49 4.83
N PRO A 347 24.42 19.13 3.55
CA PRO A 347 25.34 19.87 2.68
C PRO A 347 24.97 21.35 2.53
N LEU A 348 23.68 21.66 2.39
CA LEU A 348 23.20 23.04 2.22
C LEU A 348 23.38 23.85 3.50
N MET A 349 23.17 23.21 4.65
CA MET A 349 23.39 23.81 5.97
C MET A 349 24.88 24.08 6.22
N PHE A 350 25.75 23.12 5.89
CA PHE A 350 27.18 23.21 6.04
C PHE A 350 27.75 24.39 5.24
N HIS A 351 27.34 24.53 3.99
CA HIS A 351 27.73 25.63 3.11
C HIS A 351 26.94 26.94 3.34
N GLN A 352 26.04 26.97 4.33
CA GLN A 352 25.28 28.18 4.72
C GLN A 352 24.45 28.77 3.57
N ILE A 353 23.93 27.92 2.67
CA ILE A 353 23.16 28.36 1.51
C ILE A 353 21.80 28.87 1.99
N PRO A 354 21.43 30.15 1.77
CA PRO A 354 20.19 30.71 2.30
C PRO A 354 19.02 30.40 1.36
N ALA A 355 18.37 29.25 1.54
CA ALA A 355 17.19 28.85 0.77
C ALA A 355 15.96 28.75 1.69
N GLU A 356 14.95 29.60 1.45
CA GLU A 356 13.69 29.61 2.24
C GLU A 356 13.02 28.22 2.31
N PRO A 357 12.94 27.41 1.22
CA PRO A 357 12.37 26.06 1.31
C PRO A 357 13.12 25.14 2.28
N VAL A 358 14.45 25.26 2.34
CA VAL A 358 15.30 24.49 3.27
C VAL A 358 14.97 24.88 4.71
N VAL A 359 14.87 26.18 5.00
CA VAL A 359 14.51 26.68 6.33
C VAL A 359 13.14 26.15 6.76
N GLN A 360 12.16 26.17 5.87
CA GLN A 360 10.82 25.71 6.17
C GLN A 360 10.76 24.18 6.43
N VAL A 361 11.53 23.35 5.71
CA VAL A 361 11.59 21.89 5.94
C VAL A 361 12.19 21.62 7.31
N LEU A 362 13.29 22.30 7.64
CA LEU A 362 13.98 22.15 8.91
C LEU A 362 13.15 22.65 10.10
N MET A 363 12.36 23.71 9.94
CA MET A 363 11.38 24.14 10.94
C MET A 363 10.34 23.06 11.23
N LYS A 364 9.80 22.40 10.20
CA LYS A 364 8.88 21.27 10.38
C LYS A 364 9.55 20.10 11.11
N CYS A 365 10.78 19.76 10.72
CA CYS A 365 11.56 18.72 11.41
C CYS A 365 11.72 19.03 12.91
N LEU A 366 12.04 20.27 13.28
CA LEU A 366 12.18 20.68 14.68
C LEU A 366 10.86 20.61 15.46
N ALA A 367 9.75 21.01 14.83
CA ALA A 367 8.42 20.90 15.43
C ALA A 367 8.08 19.43 15.73
N VAL A 368 8.30 18.54 14.76
CA VAL A 368 8.08 17.09 14.91
C VAL A 368 8.95 16.53 16.04
N LEU A 369 10.24 16.85 16.08
CA LEU A 369 11.14 16.40 17.16
C LEU A 369 10.67 16.83 18.55
N THR A 370 9.99 17.96 18.66
CA THR A 370 9.38 18.42 19.92
C THR A 370 8.17 17.58 20.28
N GLU A 371 7.34 17.23 19.30
CA GLU A 371 6.14 16.39 19.46
C GLU A 371 6.51 14.94 19.87
N ILE A 372 7.49 14.34 19.18
CA ILE A 372 7.96 12.97 19.45
C ILE A 372 9.04 12.90 20.53
N SER A 373 9.11 13.92 21.40
CA SER A 373 10.14 14.02 22.46
C SER A 373 10.23 12.78 23.35
N GLY A 374 9.14 12.03 23.53
CA GLY A 374 9.13 10.75 24.25
C GLY A 374 10.01 9.66 23.63
N VAL A 375 10.04 9.52 22.30
CA VAL A 375 10.92 8.55 21.60
C VAL A 375 12.35 9.08 21.47
N VAL A 376 12.50 10.39 21.38
CA VAL A 376 13.80 11.07 21.44
C VAL A 376 14.49 10.83 22.80
N LYS A 377 13.73 10.72 23.89
CA LYS A 377 14.19 10.39 25.25
C LYS A 377 14.55 8.92 25.50
N GLN A 378 14.27 8.02 24.56
CA GLN A 378 14.55 6.60 24.77
C GLN A 378 16.06 6.36 24.90
N LYS A 379 16.44 5.44 25.79
CA LYS A 379 17.84 5.06 26.00
C LYS A 379 18.42 4.48 24.70
N ARG A 380 19.43 5.15 24.15
CA ARG A 380 20.14 4.76 22.93
C ARG A 380 21.62 4.57 23.23
N SER A 381 22.37 4.10 22.23
CA SER A 381 23.84 4.12 22.33
C SER A 381 24.33 5.56 22.50
N ALA A 382 25.50 5.73 23.12
CA ALA A 382 26.11 7.04 23.30
C ALA A 382 26.30 7.74 21.94
N THR A 383 26.83 7.03 20.95
CA THR A 383 27.04 7.52 19.57
C THR A 383 25.74 8.00 18.92
N THR A 384 24.65 7.22 19.02
CA THR A 384 23.37 7.64 18.43
C THR A 384 22.80 8.88 19.13
N SER A 385 23.00 8.99 20.44
CA SER A 385 22.56 10.15 21.23
C SER A 385 23.35 11.41 20.87
N GLU A 386 24.67 11.29 20.72
CA GLU A 386 25.55 12.37 20.26
C GLU A 386 25.19 12.85 18.85
N SER A 387 24.97 11.94 17.91
CA SER A 387 24.54 12.29 16.54
C SER A 387 23.20 13.03 16.54
N LEU A 388 22.26 12.63 17.42
CA LEU A 388 20.96 13.28 17.52
C LEU A 388 21.07 14.69 18.13
N LEU A 389 21.87 14.85 19.18
CA LEU A 389 22.19 16.16 19.77
C LEU A 389 22.82 17.08 18.73
N HIS A 390 23.80 16.58 17.98
CA HIS A 390 24.45 17.33 16.91
C HIS A 390 23.46 17.77 15.83
N MET A 391 22.61 16.85 15.35
CA MET A 391 21.57 17.15 14.37
C MET A 391 20.65 18.28 14.84
N ILE A 392 20.11 18.18 16.06
CA ILE A 392 19.20 19.19 16.62
C ILE A 392 19.89 20.54 16.75
N ALA A 393 21.14 20.57 17.24
CA ALA A 393 21.91 21.79 17.38
C ALA A 393 22.17 22.46 16.02
N CYS A 394 22.56 21.68 15.01
CA CYS A 394 22.80 22.16 13.65
C CYS A 394 21.53 22.74 13.02
N ILE A 395 20.40 22.03 13.13
CA ILE A 395 19.09 22.49 12.64
C ILE A 395 18.73 23.81 13.31
N THR A 396 18.77 23.84 14.65
CA THR A 396 18.39 25.02 15.45
C THR A 396 19.24 26.23 15.07
N TYR A 397 20.56 26.06 15.00
CA TYR A 397 21.49 27.14 14.67
C TYR A 397 21.27 27.68 13.26
N TYR A 398 21.22 26.80 12.26
CA TYR A 398 21.06 27.20 10.87
C TYR A 398 19.72 27.92 10.64
N VAL A 399 18.62 27.36 11.13
CA VAL A 399 17.28 27.96 10.99
C VAL A 399 17.22 29.32 11.70
N ALA A 400 17.72 29.42 12.94
CA ALA A 400 17.72 30.67 13.68
C ALA A 400 18.57 31.75 12.98
N LYS A 401 19.72 31.37 12.42
CA LYS A 401 20.59 32.28 11.66
C LYS A 401 19.90 32.75 10.38
N ALA A 402 19.34 31.84 9.59
CA ALA A 402 18.64 32.17 8.35
C ALA A 402 17.44 33.10 8.62
N LEU A 403 16.64 32.83 9.65
CA LEU A 403 15.52 33.68 10.05
C LEU A 403 15.96 35.08 10.50
N ARG A 404 17.13 35.20 11.15
CA ARG A 404 17.70 36.53 11.50
C ARG A 404 18.13 37.30 10.26
N THR A 405 18.75 36.64 9.28
CA THR A 405 19.11 37.26 7.99
C THR A 405 17.87 37.73 7.23
N LEU A 406 16.76 37.02 7.38
CA LEU A 406 15.45 37.38 6.80
C LEU A 406 14.63 38.33 7.69
N GLU A 407 15.23 38.94 8.72
CA GLU A 407 14.59 39.89 9.66
C GLU A 407 13.40 39.31 10.45
N LYS A 408 13.20 37.98 10.42
CA LYS A 408 12.16 37.25 11.17
C LYS A 408 12.59 36.95 12.61
N HIS A 409 13.00 37.97 13.36
CA HIS A 409 13.63 37.84 14.68
C HIS A 409 12.79 37.09 15.73
N ARG A 410 11.47 37.29 15.73
CA ARG A 410 10.56 36.58 16.66
C ARG A 410 10.55 35.07 16.41
N LEU A 411 10.46 34.65 15.16
CA LEU A 411 10.50 33.23 14.79
C LEU A 411 11.86 32.61 15.12
N ALA A 412 12.95 33.36 14.90
CA ALA A 412 14.29 32.90 15.28
C ALA A 412 14.41 32.63 16.79
N ALA A 413 13.80 33.47 17.64
CA ALA A 413 13.77 33.25 19.09
C ALA A 413 12.97 31.99 19.46
N THR A 414 11.79 31.79 18.85
CA THR A 414 10.97 30.59 19.06
C THR A 414 11.72 29.31 18.70
N VAL A 415 12.42 29.30 17.56
CA VAL A 415 13.25 28.16 17.11
C VAL A 415 14.36 27.84 18.11
N ILE A 416 15.04 28.87 18.64
CA ILE A 416 16.09 28.69 19.66
C ILE A 416 15.51 28.03 20.92
N GLU A 417 14.35 28.49 21.40
CA GLU A 417 13.72 27.92 22.60
C GLU A 417 13.23 26.48 22.37
N GLN A 418 12.67 26.19 21.19
CA GLN A 418 12.31 24.82 20.79
C GLN A 418 13.54 23.90 20.77
N GLY A 419 14.62 24.31 20.10
CA GLY A 419 15.86 23.55 20.05
C GLY A 419 16.47 23.28 21.43
N LYS A 420 16.54 24.31 22.29
CA LYS A 420 17.00 24.17 23.68
C LYS A 420 16.17 23.16 24.47
N LYS A 421 14.83 23.18 24.31
CA LYS A 421 13.94 22.24 24.99
C LYS A 421 14.27 20.79 24.61
N VAL A 422 14.32 20.49 23.32
CA VAL A 422 14.60 19.13 22.83
C VAL A 422 16.01 18.66 23.21
N LEU A 423 17.01 19.55 23.18
CA LEU A 423 18.38 19.23 23.61
C LEU A 423 18.45 18.88 25.11
N ARG A 424 17.80 19.66 25.98
CA ARG A 424 17.72 19.36 27.42
C ARG A 424 17.06 18.01 27.67
N ASP A 425 15.95 17.76 26.98
CA ASP A 425 15.20 16.50 27.07
C ASP A 425 16.08 15.27 26.78
N ILE A 426 17.02 15.35 25.82
CA ILE A 426 17.97 14.26 25.54
C ILE A 426 19.07 14.20 26.59
N LEU A 427 19.64 15.35 26.98
CA LEU A 427 20.79 15.39 27.89
C LEU A 427 20.46 14.82 29.27
N GLU A 428 19.25 15.08 29.78
CA GLU A 428 18.74 14.55 31.05
C GLU A 428 18.68 13.01 31.05
N THR A 429 18.46 12.38 29.89
CA THR A 429 18.42 10.92 29.76
C THR A 429 19.81 10.28 29.64
N VAL A 430 20.79 11.01 29.10
CA VAL A 430 22.18 10.55 28.96
C VAL A 430 22.95 10.64 30.28
N GLN A 431 22.67 11.67 31.09
CA GLN A 431 23.39 11.91 32.34
C GLN A 431 22.77 11.24 33.59
N GLY A 432 21.53 10.74 33.49
CA GLY A 432 20.76 10.25 34.64
C GLY A 432 20.42 11.38 35.63
N PRO A 433 19.47 11.18 36.58
CA PRO A 433 19.23 12.17 37.61
C PRO A 433 20.51 12.37 38.41
N SER A 434 21.02 13.60 38.45
CA SER A 434 22.17 13.97 39.27
C SER A 434 21.87 13.59 40.72
N LYS A 435 22.63 12.64 41.29
CA LYS A 435 22.60 12.42 42.74
C LYS A 435 23.03 13.73 43.42
N PRO A 436 22.27 14.27 44.39
CA PRO A 436 22.74 15.39 45.18
C PRO A 436 24.05 14.97 45.86
N LEU A 437 25.09 15.80 45.73
CA LEU A 437 26.32 15.63 46.49
C LEU A 437 25.97 15.65 47.99
N PRO A 438 26.50 14.74 48.81
CA PRO A 438 26.29 14.80 50.24
C PRO A 438 26.95 16.08 50.76
N VAL A 439 26.13 16.96 51.32
CA VAL A 439 26.58 18.09 52.12
C VAL A 439 27.08 17.48 53.44
N GLU A 440 28.39 17.48 53.65
CA GLU A 440 28.92 17.16 54.99
C GLU A 440 28.50 18.26 55.97
N PRO A 441 27.93 17.92 57.14
CA PRO A 441 27.64 18.90 58.16
C PRO A 441 28.92 19.29 58.88
N ASP A 442 29.04 20.58 59.13
CA ASP A 442 30.09 21.20 59.94
C ASP A 442 30.31 20.50 61.29
N GLY A 443 31.60 20.26 61.59
CA GLY A 443 32.20 20.37 62.91
C GLY A 443 31.99 19.22 63.90
N VAL A 444 33.10 18.64 64.37
CA VAL A 444 33.55 18.69 65.78
C VAL A 444 35.00 18.18 65.87
N CYS A 445 35.86 19.00 66.48
CA CYS A 445 37.18 18.60 66.99
C CYS A 445 37.06 17.54 68.09
N THR A 446 37.93 16.52 68.07
CA THR A 446 38.62 16.07 69.29
C THR A 446 39.94 15.39 68.94
N ALA A 447 40.94 15.76 69.74
CA ALA A 447 42.32 15.29 69.72
C ALA A 447 42.47 13.83 70.19
N LEU A 448 43.42 13.11 69.61
CA LEU A 448 44.63 12.62 70.27
C LEU A 448 45.67 12.20 69.21
#